data_AF-A0A6J4RXS1-F1
#
_entry.id   AF-A0A6J4RXS1-F1
#
_cell.length_a   1.000
_cell.length_b   1.000
_cell.length_c   1.000
_cell.angle_alpha   90.00
_cell.angle_beta   90.00
_cell.angle_gamma   90.00
#
_symmetry.space_group_name_H-M   'P 1'
#
loop_
_entity.id
_entity.type
_entity.pdbx_description
1 polymer ?
#
loop_
_entity_poly.entity_id
_entity_poly.type
_entity_poly.pdbx_seq_one_letter_code
_entity_poly.pdbx_strand_id
1 'polypeptide(L)'
;MTGQVARRPVAEGGARTPVGTVHVVDPHPLNWLFITWNTMEEPVRTDERGNIVGACMENSRWEGSTLVVKVREGVRFQDGEPLTAWSIKRSFDEVQKWRAPHPPGTYLNFHPDTRVECPDDFTVRFEFPEPDGLALAKFRGFHIASTRFWEEEGFGYRKYGTGEGHW
;
A
#
# COMPACT_ATOMS: atom_id res chain seq x y z
N MET A 1 -40.91 13.99 -41.95
CA MET A 1 -41.03 12.63 -41.40
C MET A 1 -39.84 12.37 -40.50
N THR A 2 -40.05 12.42 -39.20
CA THR A 2 -39.05 12.23 -38.15
C THR A 2 -38.92 10.73 -37.87
N GLY A 3 -37.79 10.13 -38.26
CA GLY A 3 -37.48 8.73 -37.97
C GLY A 3 -37.02 8.58 -36.53
N GLN A 4 -37.93 8.17 -35.66
CA GLN A 4 -37.65 7.88 -34.25
C GLN A 4 -36.85 6.58 -34.16
N VAL A 5 -35.56 6.67 -33.81
CA VAL A 5 -34.72 5.49 -33.54
C VAL A 5 -35.21 4.89 -32.23
N ALA A 6 -35.93 3.77 -32.33
CA ALA A 6 -36.40 3.02 -31.18
C ALA A 6 -35.20 2.52 -30.35
N ARG A 7 -35.06 3.03 -29.12
CA ARG A 7 -34.13 2.45 -28.14
C ARG A 7 -34.62 1.06 -27.79
N ARG A 8 -33.81 0.04 -28.11
CA ARG A 8 -34.04 -1.34 -27.65
C ARG A 8 -33.95 -1.38 -26.12
N PRO A 9 -34.79 -2.20 -25.45
CA PRO A 9 -34.71 -2.37 -24.02
C PRO A 9 -33.37 -3.04 -23.67
N VAL A 10 -32.71 -2.53 -22.63
CA VAL A 10 -31.53 -3.19 -22.05
C VAL A 10 -32.05 -4.38 -21.27
N ALA A 11 -31.70 -5.59 -21.69
CA ALA A 11 -31.95 -6.79 -20.92
C ALA A 11 -31.21 -6.67 -19.58
N GLU A 12 -31.98 -6.66 -18.48
CA GLU A 12 -31.43 -6.75 -17.14
C GLU A 12 -30.68 -8.09 -16.98
N GLY A 13 -29.41 -8.02 -16.56
CA GLY A 13 -28.67 -9.20 -16.07
C GLY A 13 -27.71 -9.90 -17.04
N GLY A 14 -27.57 -9.47 -18.30
CA GLY A 14 -26.60 -10.06 -19.23
C GLY A 14 -25.26 -9.34 -19.21
N ALA A 15 -24.20 -9.99 -18.71
CA ALA A 15 -22.83 -9.50 -18.89
C ALA A 15 -22.55 -9.30 -20.40
N ARG A 16 -22.38 -8.05 -20.84
CA ARG A 16 -22.07 -7.75 -22.23
C ARG A 16 -20.70 -8.32 -22.56
N THR A 17 -20.63 -9.16 -23.60
CA THR A 17 -19.35 -9.63 -24.16
C THR A 17 -18.53 -8.42 -24.59
N PRO A 18 -17.29 -8.23 -24.07
CA PRO A 18 -16.41 -7.17 -24.54
C PRO A 18 -16.21 -7.28 -26.06
N VAL A 19 -16.45 -6.19 -26.79
CA VAL A 19 -16.33 -6.14 -28.27
C VAL A 19 -14.90 -5.84 -28.74
N GLY A 20 -13.96 -5.70 -27.81
CA GLY A 20 -12.55 -5.42 -28.08
C GLY A 20 -11.78 -5.09 -26.79
N THR A 21 -10.45 -4.99 -26.92
CA THR A 21 -9.54 -4.62 -25.83
C THR A 21 -9.02 -3.21 -26.06
N VAL A 22 -9.09 -2.36 -25.03
CA VAL A 22 -8.40 -1.05 -25.03
C VAL A 22 -7.08 -1.22 -24.29
N HIS A 23 -5.97 -0.97 -24.98
CA HIS A 23 -4.65 -0.89 -24.35
C HIS A 23 -4.39 0.57 -23.97
N VAL A 24 -4.57 0.91 -22.69
CA VAL A 24 -4.17 2.21 -22.16
C VAL A 24 -2.67 2.17 -21.90
N VAL A 25 -1.92 2.99 -22.64
CA VAL A 25 -0.47 3.18 -22.44
C VAL A 25 -0.27 4.62 -21.98
N ASP A 26 0.01 4.80 -20.70
CA ASP A 26 0.50 6.08 -20.17
C ASP A 26 2.04 6.03 -20.13
N PRO A 27 2.73 6.79 -21.00
CA PRO A 27 4.19 6.79 -21.07
C PRO A 27 4.85 7.66 -20.00
N HIS A 28 4.08 8.29 -19.10
CA HIS A 28 4.64 9.18 -18.10
C HIS A 28 5.56 8.41 -17.13
N PRO A 29 6.81 8.86 -16.90
CA PRO A 29 7.78 8.14 -16.07
C PRO A 29 7.37 8.05 -14.59
N LEU A 30 6.33 8.79 -14.17
CA LEU A 30 5.74 8.74 -12.83
C LEU A 30 4.39 8.02 -12.77
N ASN A 31 3.85 7.47 -13.86
CA ASN A 31 2.55 6.80 -13.83
C ASN A 31 2.52 5.66 -12.79
N TRP A 32 3.59 4.89 -12.70
CA TRP A 32 3.75 3.84 -11.70
C TRP A 32 3.58 4.34 -10.26
N LEU A 33 4.03 5.57 -9.95
CA LEU A 33 3.88 6.18 -8.62
C LEU A 33 2.40 6.42 -8.29
N PHE A 34 1.62 6.85 -9.29
CA PHE A 34 0.17 7.02 -9.12
C PHE A 34 -0.54 5.68 -8.97
N ILE A 35 -0.12 4.65 -9.71
CA ILE A 35 -0.64 3.29 -9.55
C ILE A 35 -0.38 2.83 -8.11
N THR A 36 0.87 2.85 -7.65
CA THR A 36 1.25 2.50 -6.28
C THR A 36 0.41 3.21 -5.24
N TRP A 37 0.26 4.53 -5.33
CA TRP A 37 -0.48 5.30 -4.33
C TRP A 37 -1.97 4.95 -4.26
N ASN A 38 -2.56 4.52 -5.38
CA ASN A 38 -3.99 4.19 -5.46
C ASN A 38 -4.29 2.70 -5.25
N THR A 39 -3.33 1.80 -5.46
CA THR A 39 -3.55 0.34 -5.34
C THR A 39 -3.06 -0.24 -4.02
N MET A 40 -2.08 0.40 -3.38
CA MET A 40 -1.49 -0.09 -2.13
C MET A 40 -2.02 0.65 -0.92
N GLU A 41 -1.97 -0.04 0.22
CA GLU A 41 -2.29 0.55 1.51
C GLU A 41 -1.03 1.06 2.22
N GLU A 42 -1.20 2.03 3.11
CA GLU A 42 -0.18 2.62 3.97
C GLU A 42 -0.72 2.72 5.41
N PRO A 43 0.12 2.75 6.46
CA PRO A 43 -0.37 3.01 7.81
C PRO A 43 -1.07 4.37 7.92
N VAL A 44 -0.55 5.38 7.23
CA VAL A 44 -1.06 6.76 7.27
C VAL A 44 -1.25 7.33 5.88
N ARG A 45 -2.11 8.34 5.77
CA ARG A 45 -2.29 9.19 4.59
C ARG A 45 -2.17 10.65 4.99
N THR A 46 -2.35 11.54 4.01
CA THR A 46 -2.44 12.98 4.24
C THR A 46 -3.83 13.48 3.86
N ASP A 47 -4.42 14.35 4.67
CA ASP A 47 -5.63 15.07 4.30
C ASP A 47 -5.34 16.22 3.32
N GLU A 48 -6.39 16.93 2.88
CA GLU A 48 -6.29 18.06 1.95
C GLU A 48 -5.47 19.26 2.49
N ARG A 49 -5.24 19.30 3.82
CA ARG A 49 -4.46 20.34 4.50
C ARG A 49 -3.02 19.91 4.74
N GLY A 50 -2.66 18.69 4.35
CA GLY A 50 -1.34 18.10 4.55
C GLY A 50 -1.11 17.52 5.94
N ASN A 51 -2.14 17.33 6.76
CA ASN A 51 -1.99 16.67 8.05
C ASN A 51 -1.88 15.16 7.85
N ILE A 52 -1.01 14.51 8.63
CA ILE A 52 -0.96 13.05 8.70
C ILE A 52 -2.22 12.54 9.39
N VAL A 53 -2.93 11.63 8.73
CA VAL A 53 -4.14 10.96 9.24
C VAL A 53 -3.97 9.44 9.16
N GLY A 54 -4.65 8.71 10.05
CA GLY A 54 -4.60 7.25 10.03
C GLY A 54 -5.31 6.64 8.82
N ALA A 55 -4.71 5.61 8.21
CA ALA A 55 -5.31 4.77 7.19
C ALA A 55 -5.53 3.35 7.72
N CYS A 56 -4.65 2.38 7.41
CA CYS A 56 -4.72 1.07 8.07
C CYS A 56 -4.26 1.13 9.53
N MET A 57 -3.57 2.19 9.94
CA MET A 57 -3.41 2.56 11.35
C MET A 57 -4.64 3.30 11.86
N GLU A 58 -5.26 2.79 12.91
CA GLU A 58 -6.34 3.45 13.64
C GLU A 58 -5.78 4.51 14.60
N ASN A 59 -4.72 4.17 15.36
CA ASN A 59 -4.03 5.09 16.25
C ASN A 59 -2.58 4.66 16.52
N SER A 60 -1.81 5.54 17.15
CA SER A 60 -0.46 5.22 17.63
C SER A 60 -0.11 5.99 18.90
N ARG A 61 0.79 5.44 19.71
CA ARG A 61 1.40 6.11 20.87
C ARG A 61 2.85 5.72 21.05
N TRP A 62 3.65 6.61 21.64
CA TRP A 62 5.02 6.31 22.03
C TRP A 62 5.08 5.76 23.46
N GLU A 63 5.89 4.73 23.66
CA GLU A 63 6.27 4.13 24.93
C GLU A 63 7.80 4.07 24.99
N GLY A 64 8.45 5.14 25.48
CA GLY A 64 9.91 5.26 25.39
C GLY A 64 10.37 5.38 23.93
N SER A 65 11.24 4.46 23.48
CA SER A 65 11.66 4.35 22.07
C SER A 65 10.80 3.38 21.25
N THR A 66 9.66 2.93 21.77
CA THR A 66 8.73 2.05 21.05
C THR A 66 7.51 2.82 20.54
N LEU A 67 7.22 2.73 19.24
CA LEU A 67 5.94 3.20 18.68
C LEU A 67 4.96 2.03 18.65
N VAL A 68 3.90 2.14 19.46
CA VAL A 68 2.79 1.17 19.46
C VAL A 68 1.72 1.66 18.51
N VAL A 69 1.36 0.82 17.54
CA VAL A 69 0.41 1.09 16.47
C VAL A 69 -0.78 0.15 16.65
N LYS A 70 -1.99 0.70 16.68
CA LYS A 70 -3.24 -0.06 16.57
C LYS A 70 -3.66 -0.13 15.10
N VAL A 71 -3.81 -1.34 14.59
CA VAL A 71 -4.27 -1.62 13.21
C VAL A 71 -5.80 -1.58 13.18
N ARG A 72 -6.36 -0.98 12.14
CA ARG A 72 -7.81 -0.89 11.93
C ARG A 72 -8.38 -2.27 11.61
N GLU A 73 -9.38 -2.68 12.38
CA GLU A 73 -10.09 -3.94 12.17
C GLU A 73 -10.99 -3.92 10.94
N GLY A 74 -11.22 -5.08 10.33
CA GLY A 74 -12.14 -5.26 9.20
C GLY A 74 -11.63 -4.80 7.83
N VAL A 75 -10.39 -4.31 7.75
CA VAL A 75 -9.74 -3.94 6.48
C VAL A 75 -9.30 -5.20 5.72
N ARG A 76 -9.48 -5.19 4.39
CA ARG A 76 -9.09 -6.29 3.50
C ARG A 76 -8.35 -5.75 2.27
N PHE A 77 -7.40 -6.53 1.78
CA PHE A 77 -6.77 -6.30 0.49
C PHE A 77 -7.72 -6.65 -0.66
N GLN A 78 -7.33 -6.28 -1.89
CA GLN A 78 -8.15 -6.50 -3.09
C GLN A 78 -8.40 -7.98 -3.41
N ASP A 79 -7.53 -8.88 -2.93
CA ASP A 79 -7.68 -10.33 -3.03
C ASP A 79 -8.55 -10.93 -1.90
N GLY A 80 -9.05 -10.10 -0.98
CA GLY A 80 -9.87 -10.49 0.15
C GLY A 80 -9.10 -10.90 1.41
N GLU A 81 -7.77 -10.99 1.37
CA GLU A 81 -6.95 -11.27 2.56
C GLU A 81 -7.16 -10.17 3.62
N PRO A 82 -7.38 -10.52 4.91
CA PRO A 82 -7.43 -9.53 5.98
C PRO A 82 -6.10 -8.78 6.13
N LEU A 83 -6.17 -7.46 6.29
CA LEU A 83 -5.02 -6.67 6.70
C LEU A 83 -4.89 -6.73 8.22
N THR A 84 -3.74 -7.23 8.71
CA THR A 84 -3.44 -7.38 10.14
C THR A 84 -2.07 -6.81 10.48
N ALA A 85 -1.72 -6.81 11.76
CA ALA A 85 -0.38 -6.52 12.27
C ALA A 85 0.71 -7.34 11.56
N TRP A 86 0.42 -8.59 11.23
CA TRP A 86 1.34 -9.49 10.52
C TRP A 86 1.64 -9.01 9.08
N SER A 87 0.65 -8.44 8.40
CA SER A 87 0.84 -7.83 7.07
C SER A 87 1.81 -6.65 7.13
N ILE A 88 1.70 -5.82 8.18
CA ILE A 88 2.60 -4.70 8.44
C ILE A 88 4.01 -5.21 8.74
N LYS A 89 4.15 -6.20 9.63
CA LYS A 89 5.45 -6.79 9.95
C LYS A 89 6.13 -7.38 8.72
N ARG A 90 5.42 -8.18 7.92
CA ARG A 90 5.95 -8.75 6.67
C ARG A 90 6.45 -7.65 5.75
N SER A 91 5.66 -6.61 5.56
CA SER A 91 6.04 -5.47 4.72
C SER A 91 7.29 -4.77 5.26
N PHE A 92 7.42 -4.62 6.59
CA PHE A 92 8.61 -4.05 7.22
C PHE A 92 9.84 -4.91 6.96
N ASP A 93 9.74 -6.22 7.21
CA ASP A 93 10.84 -7.16 7.01
C ASP A 93 11.30 -7.19 5.53
N GLU A 94 10.35 -7.12 4.59
CA GLU A 94 10.67 -7.07 3.16
C GLU A 94 11.33 -5.74 2.76
N VAL A 95 10.79 -4.61 3.20
CA VAL A 95 11.30 -3.27 2.88
C VAL A 95 12.72 -3.05 3.45
N GLN A 96 13.04 -3.58 4.63
CA GLN A 96 14.36 -3.44 5.25
C GLN A 96 15.50 -4.16 4.51
N LYS A 97 15.19 -5.08 3.59
CA LYS A 97 16.22 -5.76 2.77
C LYS A 97 16.87 -4.84 1.74
N TRP A 98 16.33 -3.64 1.53
CA TRP A 98 16.68 -2.76 0.41
C TRP A 98 17.26 -1.43 0.87
N ARG A 99 18.20 -0.89 0.08
CA ARG A 99 18.89 0.38 0.39
C ARG A 99 18.02 1.63 0.18
N ALA A 100 17.10 1.58 -0.79
CA ALA A 100 16.19 2.68 -1.13
C ALA A 100 14.84 2.11 -1.66
N PRO A 101 14.02 1.51 -0.80
CA PRO A 101 12.79 0.81 -1.19
C PRO A 101 11.64 1.75 -1.55
N HIS A 102 11.74 3.04 -1.22
CA HIS A 102 10.63 3.98 -1.34
C HIS A 102 10.71 4.74 -2.67
N PRO A 103 9.63 4.79 -3.46
CA PRO A 103 9.56 5.63 -4.66
C PRO A 103 9.83 7.12 -4.40
N PRO A 104 10.55 7.85 -5.27
CA PRO A 104 11.45 7.43 -6.35
C PRO A 104 12.91 7.27 -5.86
N GLY A 105 13.20 6.21 -5.11
CA GLY A 105 14.53 5.95 -4.54
C GLY A 105 14.87 6.75 -3.28
N THR A 106 13.86 7.11 -2.47
CA THR A 106 14.06 7.87 -1.23
C THR A 106 14.51 6.98 -0.07
N TYR A 107 15.40 7.51 0.76
CA TYR A 107 16.01 6.84 1.92
C TYR A 107 15.14 7.03 3.18
N LEU A 108 13.87 6.64 3.11
CA LEU A 108 12.92 6.70 4.23
C LEU A 108 12.89 5.41 5.07
N ASN A 109 13.92 4.56 4.96
CA ASN A 109 14.04 3.34 5.75
C ASN A 109 13.96 3.61 7.26
N PHE A 110 13.46 2.60 7.98
CA PHE A 110 13.61 2.56 9.43
C PHE A 110 15.06 2.20 9.78
N HIS A 111 15.48 2.56 10.99
CA HIS A 111 16.81 2.19 11.46
C HIS A 111 17.00 0.67 11.33
N PRO A 112 18.15 0.16 10.83
CA PRO A 112 18.35 -1.27 10.57
C PRO A 112 18.13 -2.14 11.82
N ASP A 113 18.47 -1.62 12.99
CA ASP A 113 18.26 -2.32 14.28
C ASP A 113 16.85 -2.17 14.87
N THR A 114 15.90 -1.57 14.14
CA THR A 114 14.50 -1.49 14.57
C THR A 114 13.89 -2.90 14.59
N ARG A 115 13.28 -3.28 15.72
CA ARG A 115 12.57 -4.57 15.85
C ARG A 115 11.07 -4.34 15.75
N VAL A 116 10.36 -5.27 15.12
CA VAL A 116 8.90 -5.23 15.00
C VAL A 116 8.29 -6.47 15.62
N GLU A 117 7.41 -6.26 16.59
CA GLU A 117 6.64 -7.32 17.26
C GLU A 117 5.15 -7.13 17.03
N CYS A 118 4.42 -8.25 16.99
CA CYS A 118 2.96 -8.28 16.85
C CYS A 118 2.40 -9.17 17.96
N PRO A 119 2.04 -8.62 19.13
CA PRO A 119 1.49 -9.42 20.23
C PRO A 119 0.11 -10.01 19.89
N ASP A 120 -0.60 -9.40 18.93
CA ASP A 120 -1.89 -9.84 18.42
C ASP A 120 -2.09 -9.34 16.97
N ASP A 121 -3.24 -9.68 16.37
CA ASP A 121 -3.57 -9.34 14.98
C ASP A 121 -3.76 -7.84 14.72
N PHE A 122 -3.92 -7.01 15.76
CA PHE A 122 -4.27 -5.60 15.62
C PHE A 122 -3.33 -4.64 16.35
N THR A 123 -2.19 -5.15 16.83
CA THR A 123 -1.17 -4.36 17.52
C THR A 123 0.19 -4.62 16.89
N VAL A 124 0.88 -3.56 16.49
CA VAL A 124 2.28 -3.60 16.05
C VAL A 124 3.12 -2.74 16.99
N ARG A 125 4.27 -3.26 17.43
CA ARG A 125 5.24 -2.54 18.23
C ARG A 125 6.52 -2.36 17.42
N PHE A 126 6.84 -1.12 17.06
CA PHE A 126 8.12 -0.76 16.43
C PHE A 126 9.08 -0.30 17.51
N GLU A 127 10.06 -1.13 17.84
CA GLU A 127 11.09 -0.84 18.85
C GLU A 127 12.31 -0.26 18.16
N PHE A 128 12.51 1.05 18.31
CA PHE A 128 13.65 1.74 17.73
C PHE A 128 14.81 1.77 18.75
N PRO A 129 16.07 1.78 18.28
CA PRO A 129 17.23 2.00 19.15
C PRO A 129 17.18 3.34 19.87
N GLU A 130 16.62 4.35 19.21
CA GLU A 130 16.32 5.66 19.75
C GLU A 130 14.99 6.17 19.16
N PRO A 131 14.25 7.07 19.86
CA PRO A 131 12.98 7.58 19.34
C PRO A 131 13.13 8.23 17.95
N ASP A 132 12.41 7.70 16.95
CA ASP A 132 12.43 8.21 15.58
C ASP A 132 11.29 9.22 15.35
N GLY A 133 11.61 10.52 15.45
CA GLY A 133 10.66 11.60 15.22
C GLY A 133 10.05 11.66 13.82
N LEU A 134 10.64 10.95 12.84
CA LEU A 134 10.14 10.85 11.47
C LEU A 134 9.33 9.58 11.21
N ALA A 135 9.11 8.71 12.20
CA ALA A 135 8.45 7.41 12.01
C ALA A 135 7.11 7.52 11.24
N LEU A 136 6.25 8.48 11.62
CA LEU A 136 4.97 8.70 10.93
C LEU A 136 5.14 9.22 9.50
N ALA A 137 6.17 10.03 9.23
CA ALA A 137 6.47 10.47 7.87
C ALA A 137 6.98 9.31 7.01
N LYS A 138 7.80 8.42 7.59
CA LYS A 138 8.26 7.18 6.92
C LYS A 138 7.09 6.24 6.60
N PHE A 139 6.06 6.19 7.45
CA PHE A 139 4.84 5.43 7.16
C PHE A 139 4.13 5.86 5.87
N ARG A 140 4.26 7.12 5.42
CA ARG A 140 3.67 7.57 4.15
C ARG A 140 4.31 6.92 2.93
N GLY A 141 5.55 6.45 3.02
CA GLY A 141 6.23 5.68 1.97
C GLY A 141 6.21 4.18 2.21
N PHE A 142 5.61 3.72 3.31
CA PHE A 142 5.65 2.33 3.74
C PHE A 142 4.42 1.59 3.24
N HIS A 143 4.56 0.96 2.06
CA HIS A 143 3.47 0.23 1.44
C HIS A 143 3.25 -1.14 2.09
N ILE A 144 2.00 -1.41 2.43
CA ILE A 144 1.54 -2.67 3.01
C ILE A 144 0.86 -3.48 1.92
N ALA A 145 1.29 -4.73 1.76
CA ALA A 145 0.79 -5.60 0.70
C ALA A 145 0.32 -6.96 1.24
N SER A 146 -0.55 -7.60 0.46
CA SER A 146 -1.04 -8.95 0.74
C SER A 146 0.05 -10.01 0.56
N THR A 147 -0.21 -11.20 1.07
CA THR A 147 0.66 -12.36 0.91
C THR A 147 0.91 -12.67 -0.57
N ARG A 148 -0.16 -12.64 -1.38
CA ARG A 148 -0.08 -12.86 -2.83
C ARG A 148 0.86 -11.87 -3.50
N PHE A 149 0.79 -10.60 -3.13
CA PHE A 149 1.72 -9.61 -3.68
C PHE A 149 3.16 -10.02 -3.40
N TRP A 150 3.51 -10.40 -2.18
CA TRP A 150 4.90 -10.77 -1.86
C TRP A 150 5.35 -12.09 -2.47
N GLU A 151 4.43 -13.02 -2.74
CA GLU A 151 4.73 -14.39 -3.20
C GLU A 151 4.70 -14.57 -4.71
N GLU A 152 3.78 -13.90 -5.39
CA GLU A 152 3.49 -14.15 -6.80
C GLU A 152 3.87 -12.96 -7.68
N GLU A 153 3.40 -11.76 -7.32
CA GLU A 153 3.54 -10.57 -8.17
C GLU A 153 4.92 -9.92 -7.94
N GLY A 154 5.20 -9.64 -6.67
CA GLY A 154 6.28 -8.81 -6.20
C GLY A 154 6.22 -7.41 -6.80
N PHE A 155 7.12 -6.57 -6.34
CA PHE A 155 7.63 -5.56 -7.23
C PHE A 155 8.52 -6.25 -8.27
N GLY A 156 8.73 -5.62 -9.42
CA GLY A 156 9.76 -6.05 -10.38
C GLY A 156 11.15 -6.27 -9.76
N TYR A 157 11.38 -5.90 -8.49
CA TYR A 157 12.56 -6.25 -7.67
C TYR A 157 13.06 -7.68 -7.86
N ARG A 158 12.20 -8.72 -7.86
CA ARG A 158 12.65 -10.13 -8.05
C ARG A 158 13.39 -10.33 -9.38
N LYS A 159 13.10 -9.50 -10.37
CA LYS A 159 13.66 -9.57 -11.71
C LYS A 159 14.79 -8.54 -11.93
N TYR A 160 14.74 -7.39 -11.25
CA TYR A 160 15.57 -6.23 -11.60
C TYR A 160 16.45 -5.69 -10.46
N GLY A 161 16.30 -6.16 -9.22
CA GLY A 161 17.03 -5.63 -8.06
C GLY A 161 16.66 -4.19 -7.67
N THR A 162 15.68 -3.60 -8.37
CA THR A 162 15.01 -2.34 -8.08
C THR A 162 13.54 -2.45 -8.50
N GLY A 163 12.72 -1.57 -7.96
CA GLY A 163 11.27 -1.47 -8.13
C GLY A 163 10.88 0.00 -8.22
N GLU A 164 11.89 0.86 -8.37
CA GLU A 164 11.75 2.09 -9.12
C GLU A 164 11.30 1.74 -10.55
N GLY A 165 10.14 2.24 -10.95
CA GLY A 165 9.63 2.12 -12.33
C GLY A 165 9.11 0.74 -12.74
N HIS A 166 9.00 -0.23 -11.83
CA HIS A 166 8.63 -1.62 -12.17
C HIS A 166 7.55 -2.19 -11.25
N TRP A 167 6.36 -1.59 -11.34
CA TRP A 167 5.09 -2.04 -10.77
C TRP A 167 4.19 -2.60 -11.86
#